data_AF-A0A4U3AME4-F1
#
_entry.id   AF-A0A4U3AME4-F1
#
_cell.length_a   1.000
_cell.length_b   1.000
_cell.length_c   1.000
_cell.angle_alpha   90.00
_cell.angle_beta   90.00
_cell.angle_gamma   90.00
#
_symmetry.space_group_name_H-M   'P 1'
#
loop_
_entity.id
_entity.type
_entity.pdbx_description
1 polymer ?
#
loop_
_entity_poly.entity_id
_entity_poly.type
_entity_poly.pdbx_seq_one_letter_code
_entity_poly.pdbx_strand_id
1 'polypeptide(L)'
;VTAYDAYRSTLSKDANLNKEYQDYMQMLVDNREKFNVPLVSDDYLATHAPKPVSDIAAEITAEAKLSNVSVKKNKSQFFNTFTLQGTYTGTTAKGEYEDWKTITQNVNDTLKRLSAKEWTGYKTVTAYFVNYRVNASGQFEYDIVFHGMNTEEGAVNKAPVAVMNGPYNGNVNEAISFKSDGSKDEDGKIVAYKWEFGDGTVSNEQNPTHVYTKEGTYTAKLTVTDDKGLTNTVTTNVTVQKKEDNSVEKEPNNSFQTANKLQLNQVLRASLGNGDTSDYFEINVETAKNLQINVTKENNIGVNWVLYSEADLNNYVTYAQQEGNKLVGSYYTYPGKYYLHVYQYGGGTGNYTVEVK
;
A
#
# COMPACT_ATOMS: atom_id res chain seq x y z
N VAL A 1 38.48 -24.01 -44.57
CA VAL A 1 39.70 -24.84 -44.71
C VAL A 1 40.83 -24.05 -45.38
N THR A 2 40.64 -23.51 -46.59
CA THR A 2 41.68 -22.75 -47.32
C THR A 2 42.26 -21.53 -46.56
N ALA A 3 41.42 -20.73 -45.90
CA ALA A 3 41.89 -19.59 -45.11
C ALA A 3 42.71 -20.01 -43.86
N TYR A 4 42.34 -21.12 -43.24
CA TYR A 4 43.06 -21.67 -42.09
C TYR A 4 44.43 -22.23 -42.50
N ASP A 5 44.49 -22.97 -43.60
CA ASP A 5 45.75 -23.52 -44.12
C ASP A 5 46.71 -22.42 -44.58
N ALA A 6 46.19 -21.38 -45.23
CA ALA A 6 46.98 -20.20 -45.59
C ALA A 6 47.54 -19.51 -44.34
N TYR A 7 46.71 -19.29 -43.32
CA TYR A 7 47.13 -18.68 -42.07
C TYR A 7 48.22 -19.51 -41.37
N ARG A 8 48.00 -20.82 -41.21
CA ARG A 8 49.00 -21.76 -40.67
C ARG A 8 50.30 -21.70 -41.45
N SER A 9 50.25 -21.70 -42.78
CA SER A 9 51.44 -21.64 -43.63
C SER A 9 52.23 -20.35 -43.43
N THR A 10 51.54 -19.21 -43.26
CA THR A 10 52.17 -17.93 -42.92
C THR A 10 52.89 -18.02 -41.58
N LEU A 11 52.21 -18.49 -40.52
CA LEU A 11 52.82 -18.63 -39.19
C LEU A 11 54.04 -19.56 -39.19
N SER A 12 53.95 -20.71 -39.89
CA SER A 12 55.06 -21.69 -39.93
C SER A 12 56.30 -21.18 -40.68
N LYS A 13 56.17 -20.16 -41.53
CA LYS A 13 57.29 -19.56 -42.28
C LYS A 13 57.88 -18.33 -41.59
N ASP A 14 57.23 -17.82 -40.54
CA ASP A 14 57.68 -16.65 -39.81
C ASP A 14 58.74 -17.03 -38.75
N ALA A 15 60.01 -16.80 -39.09
CA ALA A 15 61.12 -17.09 -38.21
C ALA A 15 61.15 -16.19 -36.95
N ASN A 16 60.63 -14.96 -37.03
CA ASN A 16 60.56 -14.06 -35.88
C ASN A 16 59.51 -14.53 -34.89
N LEU A 17 58.32 -14.90 -35.37
CA LEU A 17 57.27 -15.49 -34.54
C LEU A 17 57.75 -16.78 -33.86
N ASN A 18 58.47 -17.65 -34.58
CA ASN A 18 59.05 -18.84 -33.96
C ASN A 18 60.07 -18.47 -32.87
N LYS A 19 60.91 -17.46 -33.07
CA LYS A 19 61.83 -16.98 -32.04
C LYS A 19 61.07 -16.48 -30.80
N GLU A 20 60.05 -15.65 -30.99
CA GLU A 20 59.19 -15.18 -29.89
C GLU A 20 58.51 -16.35 -29.15
N TYR A 21 58.07 -17.38 -29.88
CA TYR A 21 57.52 -18.59 -29.29
C TYR A 21 58.54 -19.37 -28.45
N GLN A 22 59.78 -19.53 -28.92
CA GLN A 22 60.85 -20.16 -28.14
C GLN A 22 61.18 -19.34 -26.89
N ASP A 23 61.30 -18.02 -27.02
CA ASP A 23 61.57 -17.11 -25.91
C ASP A 23 60.44 -17.19 -24.86
N TYR A 24 59.18 -17.27 -25.31
CA TYR A 24 58.03 -17.45 -24.43
C TYR A 24 58.05 -18.81 -23.70
N MET A 25 58.37 -19.91 -24.40
CA MET A 25 58.53 -21.21 -23.75
C MET A 25 59.64 -21.21 -22.71
N GLN A 26 60.79 -20.59 -23.02
CA GLN A 26 61.88 -20.46 -22.07
C GLN A 26 61.45 -19.63 -20.85
N MET A 27 60.75 -18.51 -21.06
CA MET A 27 60.17 -17.72 -19.98
C MET A 27 59.23 -18.56 -19.09
N LEU A 28 58.40 -19.44 -19.67
CA LEU A 28 57.57 -20.35 -18.88
C LEU A 28 58.43 -21.34 -18.06
N VAL A 29 59.44 -21.97 -18.66
CA VAL A 29 60.33 -22.92 -17.97
C VAL A 29 61.11 -22.26 -16.82
N ASP A 30 61.60 -21.04 -17.05
CA ASP A 30 62.35 -20.25 -16.07
C ASP A 30 61.48 -19.83 -14.88
N ASN A 31 60.16 -19.68 -15.10
CA ASN A 31 59.20 -19.29 -14.08
C ASN A 31 58.33 -20.46 -13.57
N ARG A 32 58.67 -21.71 -13.90
CA ARG A 32 57.84 -22.88 -13.59
C ARG A 32 57.45 -23.00 -12.11
N GLU A 33 58.34 -22.61 -11.20
CA GLU A 33 58.14 -22.67 -9.74
C GLU A 33 57.12 -21.62 -9.24
N LYS A 34 56.78 -20.62 -10.07
CA LYS A 34 55.77 -19.59 -9.76
C LYS A 34 54.36 -19.97 -10.21
N PHE A 35 54.23 -20.99 -11.06
CA PHE A 35 52.93 -21.38 -11.58
C PHE A 35 52.20 -22.29 -10.61
N ASN A 36 50.89 -22.13 -10.58
CA ASN A 36 49.99 -22.95 -9.79
C ASN A 36 49.08 -23.77 -10.69
N VAL A 37 48.38 -24.74 -10.09
CA VAL A 37 47.29 -25.45 -10.75
C VAL A 37 45.99 -24.74 -10.37
N PRO A 38 45.29 -24.11 -11.33
CA PRO A 38 44.00 -23.48 -11.04
C PRO A 38 42.98 -24.54 -10.63
N LEU A 39 42.50 -24.45 -9.39
CA LEU A 39 41.42 -25.28 -8.86
C LEU A 39 40.27 -24.37 -8.44
N VAL A 40 39.05 -24.93 -8.42
CA VAL A 40 37.87 -24.22 -7.93
C VAL A 40 38.03 -23.94 -6.43
N SER A 41 37.63 -22.76 -5.98
CA SER A 41 37.70 -22.35 -4.57
C SER A 41 36.71 -23.13 -3.69
N ASP A 42 37.05 -23.34 -2.42
CA ASP A 42 36.13 -23.85 -1.38
C ASP A 42 34.92 -22.92 -1.15
N ASP A 43 34.98 -21.67 -1.61
CA ASP A 43 33.85 -20.74 -1.57
C ASP A 43 32.60 -21.31 -2.27
N TYR A 44 32.75 -22.21 -3.25
CA TYR A 44 31.61 -22.87 -3.93
C TYR A 44 30.90 -23.91 -3.06
N LEU A 45 31.55 -24.38 -1.99
CA LEU A 45 30.99 -25.36 -1.04
C LEU A 45 30.44 -24.69 0.23
N ALA A 46 30.66 -23.38 0.39
CA ALA A 46 30.21 -22.65 1.56
C ALA A 46 28.69 -22.42 1.55
N THR A 47 28.10 -22.38 2.75
CA THR A 47 26.71 -21.94 2.91
C THR A 47 26.65 -20.42 2.85
N HIS A 48 25.98 -19.88 1.82
CA HIS A 48 25.77 -18.44 1.67
C HIS A 48 24.39 -18.02 2.20
N ALA A 49 24.31 -16.82 2.78
CA ALA A 49 23.04 -16.28 3.25
C ALA A 49 22.01 -16.19 2.10
N PRO A 50 20.70 -16.36 2.37
CA PRO A 50 19.67 -16.13 1.36
C PRO A 50 19.72 -14.68 0.85
N LYS A 51 19.61 -14.51 -0.46
CA LYS A 51 19.49 -13.20 -1.10
C LYS A 51 18.58 -13.30 -2.33
N PRO A 52 17.62 -12.38 -2.52
CA PRO A 52 16.76 -12.37 -3.69
C PRO A 52 17.55 -12.25 -4.99
N VAL A 53 17.17 -13.02 -6.01
CA VAL A 53 17.83 -12.92 -7.34
C VAL A 53 17.61 -11.55 -7.97
N SER A 54 16.51 -10.85 -7.64
CA SER A 54 16.28 -9.46 -8.07
C SER A 54 17.40 -8.53 -7.62
N ASP A 55 17.85 -8.68 -6.37
CA ASP A 55 18.85 -7.80 -5.76
C ASP A 55 20.24 -8.14 -6.28
N ILE A 56 20.54 -9.44 -6.41
CA ILE A 56 21.76 -9.93 -7.07
C ILE A 56 21.84 -9.37 -8.50
N ALA A 57 20.74 -9.45 -9.26
CA ALA A 57 20.69 -8.96 -10.62
C ALA A 57 20.87 -7.45 -10.70
N ALA A 58 20.25 -6.68 -9.80
CA ALA A 58 20.41 -5.23 -9.75
C ALA A 58 21.86 -4.82 -9.45
N GLU A 59 22.50 -5.48 -8.48
CA GLU A 59 23.89 -5.22 -8.12
C GLU A 59 24.87 -5.60 -9.26
N ILE A 60 24.70 -6.76 -9.89
CA ILE A 60 25.53 -7.15 -11.05
C ILE A 60 25.33 -6.16 -12.20
N THR A 61 24.08 -5.80 -12.50
CA THR A 61 23.75 -4.85 -13.56
C THR A 61 24.42 -3.50 -13.35
N ALA A 62 24.39 -2.99 -12.12
CA ALA A 62 25.04 -1.73 -11.75
C ALA A 62 26.57 -1.81 -11.85
N GLU A 63 27.18 -2.85 -11.28
CA GLU A 63 28.64 -3.03 -11.26
C GLU A 63 29.23 -3.26 -12.66
N ALA A 64 28.51 -4.01 -13.50
CA ALA A 64 28.91 -4.34 -14.87
C ALA A 64 28.44 -3.31 -15.91
N LYS A 65 27.63 -2.32 -15.51
CA LYS A 65 27.04 -1.29 -16.37
C LYS A 65 26.26 -1.89 -17.56
N LEU A 66 25.39 -2.85 -17.26
CA LEU A 66 24.62 -3.56 -18.29
C LEU A 66 23.30 -2.85 -18.62
N SER A 67 22.84 -3.07 -19.84
CA SER A 67 21.52 -2.72 -20.34
C SER A 67 20.80 -3.96 -20.88
N ASN A 68 19.49 -3.88 -21.14
CA ASN A 68 18.69 -4.98 -21.70
C ASN A 68 18.84 -6.31 -20.92
N VAL A 69 18.80 -6.21 -19.59
CA VAL A 69 19.12 -7.34 -18.71
C VAL A 69 17.95 -8.32 -18.63
N SER A 70 18.28 -9.61 -18.73
CA SER A 70 17.37 -10.73 -18.47
C SER A 70 18.02 -11.72 -17.50
N VAL A 71 17.20 -12.38 -16.68
CA VAL A 71 17.68 -13.35 -15.69
C VAL A 71 16.87 -14.62 -15.75
N LYS A 72 17.55 -15.76 -15.79
CA LYS A 72 16.98 -17.10 -15.72
C LYS A 72 17.42 -17.79 -14.44
N LYS A 73 16.47 -18.37 -13.70
CA LYS A 73 16.72 -19.25 -12.55
C LYS A 73 16.79 -20.69 -13.04
N ASN A 74 17.75 -21.48 -12.56
CA ASN A 74 17.89 -22.89 -12.92
C ASN A 74 17.99 -23.75 -11.66
N LYS A 75 17.36 -24.93 -11.71
CA LYS A 75 17.41 -25.90 -10.63
C LYS A 75 18.49 -26.95 -10.87
N SER A 76 19.19 -27.34 -9.81
CA SER A 76 20.15 -28.45 -9.83
C SER A 76 19.95 -29.33 -8.60
N GLN A 77 20.67 -30.46 -8.54
CA GLN A 77 20.52 -31.43 -7.47
C GLN A 77 20.86 -30.89 -6.07
N PHE A 78 21.89 -30.05 -5.95
CA PHE A 78 22.43 -29.62 -4.64
C PHE A 78 22.20 -28.14 -4.33
N PHE A 79 22.20 -27.31 -5.37
CA PHE A 79 21.94 -25.88 -5.25
C PHE A 79 21.39 -25.37 -6.58
N ASN A 80 20.64 -24.28 -6.50
CA ASN A 80 20.11 -23.60 -7.67
C ASN A 80 21.13 -22.58 -8.17
N THR A 81 20.95 -22.15 -9.42
CA THR A 81 21.80 -21.12 -10.03
C THR A 81 20.93 -20.05 -10.69
N PHE A 82 21.54 -18.90 -10.94
CA PHE A 82 20.98 -17.90 -11.84
C PHE A 82 21.90 -17.74 -13.06
N THR A 83 21.33 -17.27 -14.16
CA THR A 83 22.06 -16.84 -15.35
C THR A 83 21.51 -15.49 -15.75
N LEU A 84 22.35 -14.46 -15.64
CA LEU A 84 22.03 -13.09 -16.01
C LEU A 84 22.69 -12.81 -17.36
N GLN A 85 21.93 -12.25 -18.30
CA GLN A 85 22.42 -11.82 -19.60
C GLN A 85 22.11 -10.35 -19.78
N GLY A 86 23.06 -9.56 -20.30
CA GLY A 86 22.85 -8.14 -20.60
C GLY A 86 23.81 -7.62 -21.64
N THR A 87 23.50 -6.46 -22.21
CA THR A 87 24.33 -5.77 -23.19
C THR A 87 25.25 -4.78 -22.49
N TYR A 88 26.55 -4.89 -22.74
CA TYR A 88 27.54 -3.89 -22.38
C TYR A 88 27.86 -3.01 -23.59
N THR A 89 27.83 -1.70 -23.40
CA THR A 89 28.26 -0.72 -24.38
C THR A 89 29.51 0.00 -23.86
N GLY A 90 30.61 -0.14 -24.58
CA GLY A 90 31.90 0.43 -24.26
C GLY A 90 32.09 1.85 -24.78
N THR A 91 33.36 2.24 -24.90
CA THR A 91 33.78 3.50 -25.52
C THR A 91 33.87 3.34 -27.04
N THR A 92 34.36 4.37 -27.74
CA THR A 92 34.68 4.29 -29.17
C THR A 92 35.55 3.08 -29.47
N ALA A 93 35.13 2.27 -30.44
CA ALA A 93 35.80 1.05 -30.84
C ALA A 93 37.22 1.33 -31.32
N LYS A 94 38.19 0.54 -30.85
CA LYS A 94 39.61 0.61 -31.23
C LYS A 94 40.04 -0.57 -32.10
N GLY A 95 39.09 -1.41 -32.48
CA GLY A 95 39.30 -2.67 -33.18
C GLY A 95 39.14 -3.84 -32.22
N GLU A 96 38.63 -4.94 -32.77
CA GLU A 96 38.15 -6.10 -31.99
C GLU A 96 39.14 -6.58 -30.94
N TYR A 97 40.43 -6.66 -31.25
CA TYR A 97 41.45 -7.14 -30.32
C TYR A 97 41.71 -6.20 -29.12
N GLU A 98 41.74 -4.89 -29.34
CA GLU A 98 41.95 -3.92 -28.26
C GLU A 98 40.67 -3.74 -27.41
N ASP A 99 39.51 -3.80 -28.05
CA ASP A 99 38.22 -3.82 -27.37
C ASP A 99 38.06 -5.11 -26.54
N TRP A 100 38.52 -6.25 -27.07
CA TRP A 100 38.56 -7.54 -26.36
C TRP A 100 39.41 -7.50 -25.10
N LYS A 101 40.60 -6.89 -25.15
CA LYS A 101 41.44 -6.69 -23.95
C LYS A 101 40.74 -5.82 -22.91
N THR A 102 40.13 -4.73 -23.37
CA THR A 102 39.41 -3.78 -22.52
C THR A 102 38.27 -4.47 -21.78
N ILE A 103 37.43 -5.23 -22.50
CA ILE A 103 36.30 -5.91 -21.89
C ILE A 103 36.73 -7.06 -20.99
N THR A 104 37.80 -7.80 -21.35
CA THR A 104 38.39 -8.83 -20.50
C THR A 104 38.79 -8.28 -19.14
N GLN A 105 39.49 -7.14 -19.12
CA GLN A 105 39.88 -6.49 -17.88
C GLN A 105 38.66 -6.02 -17.09
N ASN A 106 37.69 -5.36 -17.74
CA ASN A 106 36.49 -4.86 -17.08
C ASN A 106 35.67 -5.98 -16.43
N VAL A 107 35.45 -7.11 -17.12
CA VAL A 107 34.71 -8.25 -16.58
C VAL A 107 35.44 -8.84 -15.37
N ASN A 108 36.75 -9.03 -15.46
CA ASN A 108 37.54 -9.52 -14.34
C ASN A 108 37.50 -8.58 -13.13
N ASP A 109 37.63 -7.27 -13.34
CA ASP A 109 37.56 -6.30 -12.26
C ASP A 109 36.15 -6.18 -11.67
N THR A 110 35.12 -6.40 -12.47
CA THR A 110 33.74 -6.49 -12.00
C THR A 110 33.54 -7.70 -11.08
N LEU A 111 34.03 -8.88 -11.47
CA LEU A 111 34.00 -10.07 -10.60
C LEU A 111 34.75 -9.84 -9.29
N LYS A 112 35.91 -9.16 -9.32
CA LYS A 112 36.65 -8.77 -8.10
C LYS A 112 35.82 -7.86 -7.20
N ARG A 113 35.20 -6.80 -7.75
CA ARG A 113 34.35 -5.88 -6.97
C ARG A 113 33.14 -6.59 -6.35
N LEU A 114 32.47 -7.45 -7.12
CA LEU A 114 31.36 -8.27 -6.62
C LEU A 114 31.82 -9.17 -5.47
N SER A 115 32.94 -9.88 -5.63
CA SER A 115 33.49 -10.79 -4.62
C SER A 115 33.89 -10.11 -3.29
N ALA A 116 34.09 -8.79 -3.31
CA ALA A 116 34.43 -7.98 -2.15
C ALA A 116 33.21 -7.44 -1.39
N LYS A 117 31.99 -7.64 -1.90
CA LYS A 117 30.75 -7.26 -1.21
C LYS A 117 30.43 -8.21 -0.06
N GLU A 118 29.62 -7.74 0.88
CA GLU A 118 29.20 -8.48 2.08
C GLU A 118 28.59 -9.85 1.79
N TRP A 119 27.82 -9.98 0.71
CA TRP A 119 27.18 -11.24 0.37
C TRP A 119 28.18 -12.21 -0.29
N THR A 120 28.59 -13.22 0.47
CA THR A 120 29.66 -14.17 0.06
C THR A 120 29.33 -15.02 -1.17
N GLY A 121 28.05 -15.12 -1.56
CA GLY A 121 27.64 -15.84 -2.77
C GLY A 121 28.22 -15.26 -4.06
N TYR A 122 28.68 -14.00 -4.06
CA TYR A 122 29.35 -13.40 -5.23
C TYR A 122 30.65 -14.09 -5.62
N LYS A 123 31.30 -14.81 -4.70
CA LYS A 123 32.50 -15.58 -5.00
C LYS A 123 32.26 -16.80 -5.89
N THR A 124 30.99 -17.19 -6.04
CA THR A 124 30.56 -18.26 -6.95
C THR A 124 30.27 -17.76 -8.37
N VAL A 125 30.34 -16.44 -8.59
CA VAL A 125 29.97 -15.84 -9.86
C VAL A 125 31.10 -15.96 -10.86
N THR A 126 30.76 -16.48 -12.03
CA THR A 126 31.60 -16.50 -13.24
C THR A 126 30.96 -15.64 -14.31
N ALA A 127 31.75 -15.16 -15.26
CA ALA A 127 31.25 -14.38 -16.36
C ALA A 127 32.02 -14.64 -17.66
N TYR A 128 31.34 -14.47 -18.78
CA TYR A 128 31.94 -14.45 -20.11
C TYR A 128 31.17 -13.46 -21.00
N PHE A 129 31.74 -13.15 -22.16
CA PHE A 129 31.16 -12.20 -23.10
C PHE A 129 31.29 -12.72 -24.54
N VAL A 130 30.30 -12.42 -25.37
CA VAL A 130 30.18 -12.89 -26.76
C VAL A 130 29.59 -11.80 -27.66
N ASN A 131 29.55 -12.06 -28.96
CA ASN A 131 28.88 -11.22 -29.96
C ASN A 131 29.43 -9.78 -30.03
N TYR A 132 30.74 -9.65 -30.27
CA TYR A 132 31.37 -8.37 -30.57
C TYR A 132 30.65 -7.68 -31.74
N ARG A 133 30.34 -6.39 -31.56
CA ARG A 133 29.77 -5.54 -32.60
C ARG A 133 30.13 -4.08 -32.33
N VAL A 134 30.03 -3.24 -33.36
CA VAL A 134 30.16 -1.78 -33.23
C VAL A 134 28.81 -1.17 -33.58
N ASN A 135 28.26 -0.36 -32.68
CA ASN A 135 26.96 0.27 -32.89
C ASN A 135 27.05 1.49 -33.83
N ALA A 136 25.90 2.07 -34.17
CA ALA A 136 25.81 3.21 -35.09
C ALA A 136 26.59 4.47 -34.61
N SER A 137 26.85 4.57 -33.30
CA SER A 137 27.64 5.64 -32.69
C SER A 137 29.14 5.35 -32.65
N GLY A 138 29.59 4.23 -33.23
CA GLY A 138 30.99 3.82 -33.25
C GLY A 138 31.50 3.26 -31.93
N GLN A 139 30.63 2.86 -31.01
CA GLN A 139 31.01 2.23 -29.74
C GLN A 139 30.98 0.71 -29.86
N PHE A 140 31.92 0.03 -29.22
CA PHE A 140 31.90 -1.43 -29.18
C PHE A 140 30.87 -1.96 -28.18
N GLU A 141 30.25 -3.08 -28.50
CA GLU A 141 29.27 -3.75 -27.65
C GLU A 141 29.54 -5.26 -27.56
N TYR A 142 29.15 -5.83 -26.42
CA TYR A 142 29.17 -7.26 -26.14
C TYR A 142 27.89 -7.67 -25.42
N ASP A 143 27.48 -8.91 -25.61
CA ASP A 143 26.54 -9.56 -24.70
C ASP A 143 27.35 -10.24 -23.60
N ILE A 144 27.10 -9.86 -22.35
CA ILE A 144 27.78 -10.41 -21.17
C ILE A 144 26.84 -11.33 -20.44
N VAL A 145 27.36 -12.49 -20.04
CA VAL A 145 26.65 -13.50 -19.27
C VAL A 145 27.33 -13.68 -17.93
N PHE A 146 26.57 -13.53 -16.84
CA PHE A 146 26.98 -13.87 -15.48
C PHE A 146 26.24 -15.14 -15.03
N HIS A 147 26.95 -16.03 -14.34
CA HIS A 147 26.39 -17.25 -13.77
C HIS A 147 26.87 -17.43 -12.34
N GLY A 148 25.97 -17.74 -11.41
CA GLY A 148 26.33 -17.96 -10.00
C GLY A 148 25.25 -18.68 -9.21
N MET A 149 25.52 -18.94 -7.93
CA MET A 149 24.60 -19.63 -7.04
C MET A 149 23.35 -18.78 -6.75
N ASN A 150 22.18 -19.42 -6.75
CA ASN A 150 20.90 -18.83 -6.36
C ASN A 150 20.49 -19.38 -4.99
N THR A 151 20.53 -18.52 -3.97
CA THR A 151 20.14 -18.86 -2.59
C THR A 151 18.73 -18.41 -2.22
N GLU A 152 17.96 -17.86 -3.17
CA GLU A 152 16.58 -17.41 -2.95
C GLU A 152 15.69 -18.58 -2.48
N GLU A 153 15.88 -19.78 -3.03
CA GLU A 153 15.11 -20.98 -2.64
C GLU A 153 15.47 -21.54 -1.25
N GLY A 154 16.46 -20.97 -0.55
CA GLY A 154 16.83 -21.32 0.83
C GLY A 154 16.15 -20.47 1.91
N ALA A 155 15.44 -19.40 1.55
CA ALA A 155 14.61 -18.66 2.49
C ALA A 155 13.25 -19.36 2.64
N VAL A 156 12.95 -19.90 3.82
CA VAL A 156 11.58 -20.32 4.16
C VAL A 156 10.70 -19.07 4.00
N ASN A 157 9.77 -19.10 3.04
CA ASN A 157 8.86 -17.99 2.83
C ASN A 157 8.14 -17.66 4.14
N LYS A 158 8.12 -16.40 4.54
CA LYS A 158 7.38 -15.98 5.73
C LYS A 158 6.01 -15.50 5.27
N ALA A 159 4.97 -15.86 6.02
CA ALA A 159 3.65 -15.36 5.71
C ALA A 159 3.63 -13.81 5.87
N PRO A 160 2.88 -13.10 5.01
CA PRO A 160 2.72 -11.65 5.14
C PRO A 160 2.07 -11.28 6.49
N VAL A 161 2.14 -10.02 6.88
CA VAL A 161 1.40 -9.46 8.02
C VAL A 161 0.17 -8.74 7.49
N ALA A 162 -1.01 -9.20 7.90
CA ALA A 162 -2.29 -8.56 7.59
C ALA A 162 -2.63 -7.53 8.67
N VAL A 163 -2.96 -6.30 8.26
CA VAL A 163 -3.44 -5.23 9.14
C VAL A 163 -4.75 -4.70 8.57
N MET A 164 -5.78 -4.62 9.41
CA MET A 164 -7.07 -4.02 9.06
C MET A 164 -7.24 -2.69 9.81
N ASN A 165 -7.82 -1.72 9.13
CA ASN A 165 -8.21 -0.43 9.69
C ASN A 165 -9.65 -0.07 9.29
N GLY A 166 -10.35 0.62 10.20
CA GLY A 166 -11.75 0.99 10.08
C GLY A 166 -12.00 2.39 9.48
N PRO A 167 -13.22 2.93 9.65
CA PRO A 167 -14.12 2.73 10.80
C PRO A 167 -14.82 1.36 10.85
N TYR A 168 -15.06 0.84 12.07
CA TYR A 168 -15.76 -0.45 12.29
C TYR A 168 -17.16 -0.25 12.89
N ASN A 169 -17.76 0.89 12.61
CA ASN A 169 -19.12 1.22 12.99
C ASN A 169 -19.77 2.09 11.92
N GLY A 170 -21.08 1.97 11.77
CA GLY A 170 -21.86 2.77 10.84
C GLY A 170 -23.36 2.49 10.94
N ASN A 171 -24.15 3.18 10.12
CA ASN A 171 -25.59 2.96 10.04
C ASN A 171 -25.96 2.04 8.88
N VAL A 172 -27.15 1.43 8.98
CA VAL A 172 -27.75 0.70 7.87
C VAL A 172 -27.83 1.58 6.61
N ASN A 173 -27.48 1.01 5.46
CA ASN A 173 -27.47 1.64 4.13
C ASN A 173 -26.45 2.79 3.94
N GLU A 174 -25.48 2.94 4.85
CA GLU A 174 -24.35 3.86 4.68
C GLU A 174 -23.06 3.09 4.38
N ALA A 175 -22.18 3.67 3.56
CA ALA A 175 -20.92 3.05 3.18
C ALA A 175 -19.89 3.15 4.30
N ILE A 176 -19.32 2.00 4.68
CA ILE A 176 -18.21 1.90 5.62
C ILE A 176 -16.93 1.63 4.83
N SER A 177 -15.89 2.43 5.08
CA SER A 177 -14.58 2.25 4.44
C SER A 177 -13.71 1.25 5.21
N PHE A 178 -13.06 0.34 4.47
CA PHE A 178 -12.11 -0.63 4.99
C PHE A 178 -10.74 -0.37 4.39
N LYS A 179 -9.68 -0.46 5.21
CA LYS A 179 -8.32 -0.23 4.75
C LYS A 179 -7.35 -1.30 5.22
N SER A 180 -6.35 -1.59 4.39
CA SER A 180 -5.26 -2.52 4.71
C SER A 180 -3.96 -1.82 5.14
N ASP A 181 -4.02 -0.54 5.53
CA ASP A 181 -2.85 0.29 5.85
C ASP A 181 -1.94 -0.40 6.88
N GLY A 182 -0.65 -0.53 6.56
CA GLY A 182 0.34 -1.22 7.39
C GLY A 182 0.51 -2.72 7.12
N SER A 183 -0.31 -3.32 6.25
CA SER A 183 -0.06 -4.69 5.76
C SER A 183 1.24 -4.73 4.96
N LYS A 184 2.09 -5.73 5.23
CA LYS A 184 3.41 -5.86 4.61
C LYS A 184 3.87 -7.30 4.54
N ASP A 185 4.81 -7.55 3.65
CA ASP A 185 5.58 -8.78 3.60
C ASP A 185 7.07 -8.43 3.78
N GLU A 186 7.78 -9.17 4.63
CA GLU A 186 9.16 -8.85 5.03
C GLU A 186 10.19 -9.40 4.02
N ASP A 187 9.84 -10.46 3.29
CA ASP A 187 10.71 -11.09 2.31
C ASP A 187 10.13 -11.13 0.89
N GLY A 188 9.07 -10.36 0.64
CA GLY A 188 8.37 -10.29 -0.64
C GLY A 188 7.43 -9.10 -0.73
N LYS A 189 6.33 -9.25 -1.49
CA LYS A 189 5.30 -8.22 -1.65
C LYS A 189 3.90 -8.83 -1.65
N ILE A 190 2.93 -8.08 -1.14
CA ILE A 190 1.52 -8.47 -1.22
C ILE A 190 1.01 -8.29 -2.65
N VAL A 191 0.38 -9.33 -3.20
CA VAL A 191 -0.16 -9.34 -4.58
C VAL A 191 -1.67 -9.48 -4.65
N ALA A 192 -2.33 -9.89 -3.56
CA ALA A 192 -3.78 -10.02 -3.52
C ALA A 192 -4.36 -9.71 -2.14
N TYR A 193 -5.57 -9.15 -2.16
CA TYR A 193 -6.41 -8.86 -1.01
C TYR A 193 -7.75 -9.58 -1.19
N LYS A 194 -8.31 -10.07 -0.09
CA LYS A 194 -9.68 -10.59 -0.06
C LYS A 194 -10.35 -10.16 1.24
N TRP A 195 -11.40 -9.36 1.10
CA TRP A 195 -12.28 -8.96 2.17
C TRP A 195 -13.53 -9.83 2.17
N GLU A 196 -13.90 -10.34 3.33
CA GLU A 196 -15.19 -11.00 3.58
C GLU A 196 -15.90 -10.20 4.67
N PHE A 197 -17.05 -9.59 4.35
CA PHE A 197 -17.67 -8.58 5.22
C PHE A 197 -18.55 -9.16 6.33
N GLY A 198 -18.73 -10.49 6.38
CA GLY A 198 -19.52 -11.18 7.40
C GLY A 198 -21.01 -11.30 7.08
N ASP A 199 -21.49 -10.71 5.99
CA ASP A 199 -22.88 -10.80 5.50
C ASP A 199 -23.03 -11.67 4.24
N GLY A 200 -21.95 -12.35 3.85
CA GLY A 200 -21.87 -13.20 2.65
C GLY A 200 -21.28 -12.51 1.42
N THR A 201 -21.04 -11.19 1.48
CA THR A 201 -20.39 -10.44 0.39
C THR A 201 -18.87 -10.37 0.55
N VAL A 202 -18.17 -10.14 -0.58
CA VAL A 202 -16.70 -10.12 -0.64
C VAL A 202 -16.18 -9.02 -1.56
N SER A 203 -14.92 -8.60 -1.37
CA SER A 203 -14.21 -7.71 -2.30
C SER A 203 -12.74 -8.13 -2.45
N ASN A 204 -12.16 -7.89 -3.63
CA ASN A 204 -10.72 -8.11 -3.89
C ASN A 204 -9.94 -6.79 -4.01
N GLU A 205 -10.59 -5.65 -3.79
CA GLU A 205 -9.91 -4.36 -3.76
C GLU A 205 -9.05 -4.26 -2.50
N GLN A 206 -7.95 -3.50 -2.58
CA GLN A 206 -7.08 -3.28 -1.42
C GLN A 206 -7.81 -2.55 -0.29
N ASN A 207 -8.53 -1.47 -0.63
CA ASN A 207 -9.22 -0.59 0.31
C ASN A 207 -10.69 -0.37 -0.14
N PRO A 208 -11.58 -1.37 0.03
CA PRO A 208 -12.96 -1.27 -0.44
C PRO A 208 -13.84 -0.44 0.48
N THR A 209 -15.03 -0.09 0.00
CA THR A 209 -16.18 0.29 0.82
C THR A 209 -17.24 -0.80 0.80
N HIS A 210 -18.03 -0.90 1.86
CA HIS A 210 -19.15 -1.85 1.93
C HIS A 210 -20.38 -1.24 2.62
N VAL A 211 -21.57 -1.69 2.22
CA VAL A 211 -22.86 -1.22 2.72
C VAL A 211 -23.63 -2.39 3.32
N TYR A 212 -23.97 -2.29 4.60
CA TYR A 212 -24.80 -3.27 5.29
C TYR A 212 -26.28 -2.85 5.26
N THR A 213 -27.17 -3.76 4.87
CA THR A 213 -28.61 -3.50 4.70
C THR A 213 -29.46 -3.82 5.94
N LYS A 214 -28.85 -4.41 6.98
CA LYS A 214 -29.49 -4.75 8.24
C LYS A 214 -28.61 -4.34 9.40
N GLU A 215 -29.25 -4.01 10.53
CA GLU A 215 -28.53 -3.77 11.78
C GLU A 215 -28.00 -5.09 12.35
N GLY A 216 -26.87 -5.02 13.04
CA GLY A 216 -26.21 -6.19 13.62
C GLY A 216 -24.71 -6.02 13.78
N THR A 217 -24.08 -7.05 14.32
CA THR A 217 -22.61 -7.15 14.38
C THR A 217 -22.14 -8.15 13.35
N TYR A 218 -21.24 -7.73 12.47
CA TYR A 218 -20.66 -8.53 11.41
C TYR A 218 -19.17 -8.76 11.67
N THR A 219 -18.69 -9.99 11.47
CA THR A 219 -17.25 -10.27 11.55
C THR A 219 -16.64 -10.08 10.17
N ALA A 220 -15.96 -8.95 9.97
CA ALA A 220 -15.19 -8.69 8.76
C ALA A 220 -13.83 -9.39 8.85
N LYS A 221 -13.36 -9.94 7.73
CA LYS A 221 -12.11 -10.68 7.61
C LYS A 221 -11.32 -10.17 6.41
N LEU A 222 -10.05 -9.84 6.61
CA LEU A 222 -9.09 -9.57 5.54
C LEU A 222 -8.11 -10.72 5.44
N THR A 223 -7.95 -11.27 4.24
CA THR A 223 -6.87 -12.18 3.87
C THR A 223 -5.95 -11.49 2.87
N VAL A 224 -4.65 -11.46 3.14
CA VAL A 224 -3.61 -10.96 2.24
C VAL A 224 -2.75 -12.12 1.74
N THR A 225 -2.35 -12.08 0.47
CA THR A 225 -1.51 -13.11 -0.18
C THR A 225 -0.24 -12.47 -0.73
N ASP A 226 0.92 -13.08 -0.46
CA ASP A 226 2.20 -12.64 -0.99
C ASP A 226 2.50 -13.18 -2.41
N ASP A 227 3.59 -12.69 -3.02
CA ASP A 227 4.04 -13.08 -4.35
C ASP A 227 4.62 -14.50 -4.44
N LYS A 228 4.70 -15.21 -3.32
CA LYS A 228 5.14 -16.60 -3.20
C LYS A 228 4.01 -17.55 -2.75
N GLY A 229 2.78 -17.03 -2.63
CA GLY A 229 1.56 -17.78 -2.34
C GLY A 229 1.25 -18.04 -0.87
N LEU A 230 2.01 -17.53 0.11
CA LEU A 230 1.58 -17.61 1.51
C LEU A 230 0.56 -16.52 1.82
N THR A 231 -0.27 -16.81 2.83
CA THR A 231 -1.38 -15.95 3.23
C THR A 231 -1.38 -15.71 4.73
N ASN A 232 -1.89 -14.54 5.12
CA ASN A 232 -2.25 -14.25 6.51
C ASN A 232 -3.63 -13.59 6.56
N THR A 233 -4.32 -13.77 7.68
CA THR A 233 -5.69 -13.33 7.88
C THR A 233 -5.85 -12.62 9.21
N VAL A 234 -6.62 -11.53 9.22
CA VAL A 234 -7.06 -10.83 10.44
C VAL A 234 -8.57 -10.60 10.38
N THR A 235 -9.21 -10.49 11.54
CA THR A 235 -10.65 -10.28 11.69
C THR A 235 -10.96 -9.14 12.64
N THR A 236 -12.07 -8.45 12.42
CA THR A 236 -12.61 -7.44 13.34
C THR A 236 -14.14 -7.46 13.32
N ASN A 237 -14.76 -6.92 14.37
CA ASN A 237 -16.21 -6.79 14.45
C ASN A 237 -16.63 -5.41 13.96
N VAL A 238 -17.59 -5.38 13.03
CA VAL A 238 -18.24 -4.18 12.50
C VAL A 238 -19.63 -4.10 13.10
N THR A 239 -19.94 -2.98 13.76
CA THR A 239 -21.25 -2.75 14.39
C THR A 239 -22.10 -1.83 13.51
N VAL A 240 -23.21 -2.33 13.02
CA VAL A 240 -24.16 -1.60 12.18
C VAL A 240 -25.43 -1.36 12.97
N GLN A 241 -25.85 -0.11 13.07
CA GLN A 241 -27.05 0.28 13.81
C GLN A 241 -28.10 0.83 12.87
N LYS A 242 -29.38 0.74 13.25
CA LYS A 242 -30.42 1.53 12.60
C LYS A 242 -30.04 3.02 12.68
N LYS A 243 -30.22 3.71 11.55
CA LYS A 243 -30.20 5.16 11.54
C LYS A 243 -31.33 5.66 12.42
N GLU A 244 -31.02 6.48 13.43
CA GLU A 244 -32.07 7.11 14.23
C GLU A 244 -32.92 8.03 13.35
N ASP A 245 -34.22 7.75 13.29
CA ASP A 245 -35.18 8.65 12.67
C ASP A 245 -35.51 9.77 13.66
N ASN A 246 -34.85 10.92 13.46
CA ASN A 246 -35.08 12.15 14.23
C ASN A 246 -36.12 13.06 13.56
N SER A 247 -36.93 12.56 12.62
CA SER A 247 -37.98 13.34 11.96
C SER A 247 -39.33 13.30 12.69
N VAL A 248 -39.46 12.46 13.73
CA VAL A 248 -40.67 12.32 14.55
C VAL A 248 -40.27 12.31 16.03
N GLU A 249 -41.05 12.99 16.87
CA GLU A 249 -40.86 12.96 18.32
C GLU A 249 -41.02 11.56 18.93
N LYS A 250 -40.45 11.35 20.12
CA LYS A 250 -40.59 10.13 20.91
C LYS A 250 -40.99 10.48 22.34
N GLU A 251 -42.18 10.08 22.75
CA GLU A 251 -42.68 10.27 24.11
C GLU A 251 -42.17 9.23 25.13
N PRO A 252 -42.02 9.59 26.42
CA PRO A 252 -42.22 10.93 26.98
C PRO A 252 -41.00 11.85 26.74
N ASN A 253 -41.19 13.10 26.32
CA ASN A 253 -40.10 14.09 26.16
C ASN A 253 -40.31 15.35 27.02
N ASN A 254 -41.10 15.24 28.09
CA ASN A 254 -41.67 16.37 28.85
C ASN A 254 -40.72 17.01 29.88
N SER A 255 -39.41 16.78 29.77
CA SER A 255 -38.41 17.34 30.68
C SER A 255 -37.06 17.47 30.00
N PHE A 256 -36.15 18.28 30.57
CA PHE A 256 -34.77 18.36 30.10
C PHE A 256 -34.08 16.99 30.03
N GLN A 257 -34.38 16.08 30.97
CA GLN A 257 -33.76 14.76 31.07
C GLN A 257 -34.28 13.79 30.00
N THR A 258 -35.49 14.00 29.50
CA THR A 258 -36.15 13.13 28.52
C THR A 258 -36.22 13.75 27.13
N ALA A 259 -35.57 14.90 26.93
CA ALA A 259 -35.64 15.67 25.70
C ALA A 259 -35.24 14.85 24.46
N ASN A 260 -36.02 14.95 23.38
CA ASN A 260 -35.67 14.35 22.11
C ASN A 260 -34.51 15.10 21.45
N LYS A 261 -33.59 14.39 20.80
CA LYS A 261 -32.50 15.06 20.07
C LYS A 261 -33.03 15.68 18.79
N LEU A 262 -32.71 16.95 18.57
CA LEU A 262 -33.08 17.67 17.37
C LEU A 262 -31.85 17.92 16.49
N GLN A 263 -31.92 17.46 15.25
CA GLN A 263 -30.88 17.68 14.25
C GLN A 263 -31.09 19.01 13.54
N LEU A 264 -30.02 19.81 13.41
CA LEU A 264 -30.10 21.07 12.67
C LEU A 264 -30.42 20.82 11.19
N ASN A 265 -31.23 21.70 10.60
CA ASN A 265 -31.72 21.64 9.22
C ASN A 265 -32.60 20.42 8.89
N GLN A 266 -33.19 19.78 9.91
CA GLN A 266 -34.21 18.76 9.76
C GLN A 266 -35.53 19.24 10.35
N VAL A 267 -36.63 18.96 9.64
CA VAL A 267 -37.98 19.17 10.17
C VAL A 267 -38.35 17.95 11.03
N LEU A 268 -38.67 18.20 12.29
CA LEU A 268 -39.23 17.21 13.22
C LEU A 268 -40.72 17.46 13.39
N ARG A 269 -41.54 16.41 13.27
CA ARG A 269 -42.98 16.45 13.52
C ARG A 269 -43.30 16.02 14.95
N ALA A 270 -44.17 16.78 15.60
CA ALA A 270 -44.49 16.68 17.01
C ALA A 270 -45.97 16.96 17.29
N SER A 271 -46.46 16.61 18.47
CA SER A 271 -47.87 16.66 18.84
C SER A 271 -48.04 16.88 20.34
N LEU A 272 -48.96 17.77 20.68
CA LEU A 272 -49.34 18.06 22.07
C LEU A 272 -50.84 17.82 22.26
N GLY A 273 -51.24 17.36 23.45
CA GLY A 273 -52.62 17.10 23.83
C GLY A 273 -52.83 15.76 24.55
N ASN A 274 -54.08 15.44 24.88
CA ASN A 274 -54.44 14.20 25.60
C ASN A 274 -53.69 13.98 26.93
N GLY A 275 -53.37 15.05 27.65
CA GLY A 275 -52.62 15.01 28.90
C GLY A 275 -51.13 15.33 28.74
N ASP A 276 -50.64 15.35 27.50
CA ASP A 276 -49.33 15.85 27.15
C ASP A 276 -49.37 17.35 26.83
N THR A 277 -48.46 18.11 27.43
CA THR A 277 -48.52 19.59 27.45
C THR A 277 -47.16 20.24 27.28
N SER A 278 -46.08 19.47 27.14
CA SER A 278 -44.73 20.00 27.08
C SER A 278 -43.79 19.01 26.42
N ASP A 279 -43.05 19.50 25.44
CA ASP A 279 -42.03 18.74 24.72
C ASP A 279 -40.69 19.47 24.81
N TYR A 280 -39.64 18.73 25.13
CA TYR A 280 -38.27 19.25 25.17
C TYR A 280 -37.44 18.64 24.06
N PHE A 281 -36.67 19.49 23.38
CA PHE A 281 -35.73 19.10 22.33
C PHE A 281 -34.31 19.53 22.69
N GLU A 282 -33.38 18.57 22.74
CA GLU A 282 -31.94 18.82 22.93
C GLU A 282 -31.30 19.21 21.61
N ILE A 283 -30.58 20.34 21.60
CA ILE A 283 -29.81 20.85 20.47
C ILE A 283 -28.35 20.93 20.91
N ASN A 284 -27.47 20.19 20.24
CA ASN A 284 -26.04 20.27 20.48
C ASN A 284 -25.38 21.25 19.49
N VAL A 285 -24.73 22.28 20.01
CA VAL A 285 -24.03 23.28 19.21
C VAL A 285 -22.52 23.02 19.33
N GLU A 286 -21.89 22.62 18.23
CA GLU A 286 -20.44 22.36 18.21
C GLU A 286 -19.60 23.63 18.02
N THR A 287 -20.14 24.60 17.28
CA THR A 287 -19.49 25.87 16.93
C THR A 287 -20.46 27.03 17.11
N ALA A 288 -19.97 28.17 17.60
CA ALA A 288 -20.79 29.34 17.85
C ALA A 288 -21.52 29.77 16.57
N LYS A 289 -22.84 29.95 16.64
CA LYS A 289 -23.68 30.29 15.50
C LYS A 289 -24.98 30.92 15.94
N ASN A 290 -25.61 31.67 15.04
CA ASN A 290 -26.98 32.14 15.25
C ASN A 290 -27.97 31.04 14.86
N LEU A 291 -28.64 30.45 15.83
CA LEU A 291 -29.72 29.48 15.56
C LEU A 291 -30.96 30.23 15.09
N GLN A 292 -31.62 29.72 14.06
CA GLN A 292 -32.96 30.14 13.67
C GLN A 292 -33.95 29.04 14.02
N ILE A 293 -34.87 29.33 14.94
CA ILE A 293 -35.82 28.36 15.47
C ILE A 293 -37.20 28.68 14.89
N ASN A 294 -37.80 27.69 14.22
CA ASN A 294 -39.12 27.80 13.63
C ASN A 294 -39.99 26.67 14.15
N VAL A 295 -41.09 27.03 14.81
CA VAL A 295 -42.18 26.11 15.17
C VAL A 295 -43.41 26.47 14.35
N THR A 296 -43.89 25.56 13.51
CA THR A 296 -45.08 25.79 12.66
C THR A 296 -46.26 24.99 13.20
N LYS A 297 -47.38 25.68 13.47
CA LYS A 297 -48.62 25.08 13.94
C LYS A 297 -49.41 24.52 12.75
N GLU A 298 -49.85 23.26 12.82
CA GLU A 298 -50.67 22.63 11.77
C GLU A 298 -52.19 22.73 12.08
N ASN A 299 -52.59 22.70 13.35
CA ASN A 299 -53.98 22.83 13.81
C ASN A 299 -54.19 24.10 14.69
N ASN A 300 -55.41 24.34 15.18
CA ASN A 300 -55.72 25.40 16.17
C ASN A 300 -55.20 25.08 17.58
N ILE A 301 -53.94 24.66 17.69
CA ILE A 301 -53.26 24.43 18.96
C ILE A 301 -52.60 25.73 19.46
N GLY A 302 -52.79 26.06 20.73
CA GLY A 302 -52.13 27.17 21.41
C GLY A 302 -50.83 26.68 22.03
N VAL A 303 -49.77 26.67 21.22
CA VAL A 303 -48.40 26.35 21.66
C VAL A 303 -47.53 27.60 21.68
N ASN A 304 -46.55 27.63 22.57
CA ASN A 304 -45.46 28.60 22.57
C ASN A 304 -44.13 27.87 22.82
N TRP A 305 -43.00 28.54 22.63
CA TRP A 305 -41.70 27.94 22.96
C TRP A 305 -40.72 28.92 23.60
N VAL A 306 -39.83 28.36 24.41
CA VAL A 306 -38.67 29.04 25.00
C VAL A 306 -37.42 28.19 24.79
N LEU A 307 -36.25 28.83 24.74
CA LEU A 307 -34.96 28.14 24.63
C LEU A 307 -34.17 28.30 25.92
N TYR A 308 -33.67 27.22 26.47
CA TYR A 308 -32.76 27.21 27.62
C TYR A 308 -31.34 26.89 27.18
N SER A 309 -30.36 27.44 27.91
CA SER A 309 -28.97 26.98 27.86
C SER A 309 -28.74 25.98 28.99
N GLU A 310 -27.98 24.91 28.75
CA GLU A 310 -27.63 23.96 29.81
C GLU A 310 -26.89 24.63 30.98
N ALA A 311 -26.22 25.77 30.74
CA ALA A 311 -25.56 26.54 31.78
C ALA A 311 -26.52 27.20 32.79
N ASP A 312 -27.78 27.44 32.40
CA ASP A 312 -28.81 27.98 33.27
C ASP A 312 -30.20 27.49 32.84
N LEU A 313 -30.64 26.38 33.43
CA LEU A 313 -31.96 25.79 33.17
C LEU A 313 -33.10 26.52 33.90
N ASN A 314 -32.81 27.52 34.75
CA ASN A 314 -33.84 28.29 35.44
C ASN A 314 -34.32 29.50 34.61
N ASN A 315 -33.48 29.99 33.70
CA ASN A 315 -33.79 31.15 32.86
C ASN A 315 -33.66 30.79 31.37
N TYR A 316 -34.70 31.07 30.60
CA TYR A 316 -34.62 30.95 29.15
C TYR A 316 -33.77 32.08 28.56
N VAL A 317 -33.05 31.78 27.47
CA VAL A 317 -32.16 32.72 26.78
C VAL A 317 -32.85 33.45 25.62
N THR A 318 -33.92 32.85 25.08
CA THR A 318 -34.80 33.47 24.09
C THR A 318 -36.18 32.81 24.13
N TYR A 319 -37.16 33.43 23.49
CA TYR A 319 -38.54 32.98 23.44
C TYR A 319 -39.14 33.30 22.07
N ALA A 320 -40.22 32.60 21.72
CA ALA A 320 -40.84 32.77 20.42
C ALA A 320 -41.50 34.14 20.23
N GLN A 321 -41.45 34.63 19.00
CA GLN A 321 -42.31 35.68 18.48
C GLN A 321 -43.32 35.06 17.51
N GLN A 322 -44.58 35.48 17.60
CA GLN A 322 -45.62 34.94 16.72
C GLN A 322 -45.62 35.64 15.36
N GLU A 323 -45.55 34.85 14.30
CA GLU A 323 -45.64 35.31 12.91
C GLU A 323 -46.67 34.43 12.17
N GLY A 324 -47.94 34.84 12.23
CA GLY A 324 -49.05 34.05 11.66
C GLY A 324 -49.23 32.69 12.34
N ASN A 325 -49.09 31.60 11.57
CA ASN A 325 -49.12 30.23 12.08
C ASN A 325 -47.75 29.71 12.56
N LYS A 326 -46.70 30.53 12.46
CA LYS A 326 -45.36 30.21 12.93
C LYS A 326 -45.02 30.91 14.23
N LEU A 327 -44.12 30.30 14.97
CA LEU A 327 -43.45 30.82 16.15
C LEU A 327 -41.97 30.83 15.84
N VAL A 328 -41.43 32.02 15.64
CA VAL A 328 -40.07 32.24 15.13
C VAL A 328 -39.21 32.89 16.17
N GLY A 329 -37.91 32.66 16.12
CA GLY A 329 -36.96 33.32 16.99
C GLY A 329 -35.54 32.94 16.62
N SER A 330 -34.59 33.73 17.12
CA SER A 330 -33.17 33.47 16.91
C SER A 330 -32.38 33.73 18.16
N TYR A 331 -31.25 33.05 18.29
CA TYR A 331 -30.31 33.27 19.37
C TYR A 331 -28.90 32.93 18.95
N TYR A 332 -27.96 33.82 19.29
CA TYR A 332 -26.54 33.59 19.05
C TYR A 332 -25.99 32.64 20.12
N THR A 333 -25.75 31.40 19.73
CA THR A 333 -25.26 30.33 20.60
C THR A 333 -23.75 30.24 20.59
N TYR A 334 -23.21 29.77 21.71
CA TYR A 334 -21.83 29.29 21.86
C TYR A 334 -21.81 27.76 21.97
N PRO A 335 -20.65 27.10 21.77
CA PRO A 335 -20.56 25.65 21.91
C PRO A 335 -21.12 25.15 23.24
N GLY A 336 -21.99 24.14 23.18
CA GLY A 336 -22.72 23.62 24.33
C GLY A 336 -24.10 23.10 23.97
N LYS A 337 -24.84 22.66 24.99
CA LYS A 337 -26.19 22.14 24.84
C LYS A 337 -27.26 23.19 25.13
N TYR A 338 -28.32 23.15 24.34
CA TYR A 338 -29.51 23.97 24.50
C TYR A 338 -30.75 23.10 24.47
N TYR A 339 -31.80 23.54 25.14
CA TYR A 339 -33.07 22.83 25.21
C TYR A 339 -34.19 23.74 24.73
N LEU A 340 -34.82 23.37 23.62
CA LEU A 340 -36.03 24.02 23.13
C LEU A 340 -37.22 23.36 23.84
N HIS A 341 -37.95 24.14 24.63
CA HIS A 341 -39.16 23.70 25.31
C HIS A 341 -40.36 24.27 24.57
N VAL A 342 -41.16 23.39 23.97
CA VAL A 342 -42.44 23.72 23.35
C VAL A 342 -43.54 23.33 24.32
N TYR A 343 -44.41 24.26 24.70
CA TYR A 343 -45.45 24.01 25.69
C TYR A 343 -46.81 24.52 25.25
N GLN A 344 -47.85 23.81 25.69
CA GLN A 344 -49.22 24.15 25.41
C GLN A 344 -49.75 25.16 26.44
N TYR A 345 -50.32 26.27 25.98
CA TYR A 345 -51.01 27.26 26.82
C TYR A 345 -52.52 27.34 26.53
N GLY A 346 -53.00 26.73 25.45
CA GLY A 346 -54.41 26.75 25.07
C GLY A 346 -54.70 25.90 23.83
N GLY A 347 -55.98 25.82 23.43
CA GLY A 347 -56.41 24.91 22.36
C GLY A 347 -56.43 23.44 22.78
N GLY A 348 -57.06 22.58 21.98
CA GLY A 348 -57.11 21.13 22.21
C GLY A 348 -55.86 20.41 21.69
N THR A 349 -55.98 19.11 21.42
CA THR A 349 -54.90 18.30 20.82
C THR A 349 -54.55 18.78 19.41
N GLY A 350 -53.25 18.83 19.07
CA GLY A 350 -52.80 19.23 17.74
C GLY A 350 -51.32 19.00 17.47
N ASN A 351 -50.98 19.02 16.18
CA ASN A 351 -49.62 18.79 15.69
C ASN A 351 -48.91 20.10 15.39
N TYR A 352 -47.59 20.03 15.45
CA TYR A 352 -46.69 21.09 15.04
C TYR A 352 -45.40 20.51 14.46
N THR A 353 -44.63 21.35 13.78
CA THR A 353 -43.30 20.97 13.28
C THR A 353 -42.25 21.90 13.84
N VAL A 354 -41.08 21.36 14.17
CA VAL A 354 -39.90 22.11 14.59
C VAL A 354 -38.82 22.02 13.53
N GLU A 355 -38.21 23.15 13.18
CA GLU A 355 -37.01 23.22 12.35
C GLU A 355 -36.04 24.24 12.98
N VAL A 356 -34.81 23.81 13.25
CA VAL A 356 -33.74 24.68 13.75
C VAL A 356 -32.62 24.71 12.72
N LYS A 357 -32.21 25.90 12.27
CA LYS A 357 -31.14 26.09 11.27
C LYS A 357 -29.87 26.61 11.91
#